data_AF-A0A7Z9Z9P3-F1
#
_entry.id   AF-A0A7Z9Z9P3-F1
#
_cell.length_a   1.000
_cell.length_b   1.000
_cell.length_c   1.000
_cell.angle_alpha   90.00
_cell.angle_beta   90.00
_cell.angle_gamma   90.00
#
_symmetry.space_group_name_H-M   'P 1'
#
loop_
_entity.id
_entity.type
_entity.pdbx_description
1 polymer ?
#
loop_
_entity_poly.entity_id
_entity_poly.type
_entity_poly.pdbx_seq_one_letter_code
_entity_poly.pdbx_strand_id
1 'polypeptide(L)'
;MDWKVEIKKFYPFMLKLKNATLLGYADVVIDNLIEIRGIKLLKKDNGSVFILPPSVQTKGGNFTEVVKFVNLKLREKVRKTLSEYYKENYGNP
;
A
#
# COMPACT_ATOMS: atom_id res chain seq x y z
N MET A 1 5.76 -12.54 -15.80
CA MET A 1 4.86 -13.11 -14.77
C MET A 1 3.78 -12.11 -14.53
N ASP A 2 2.52 -12.51 -14.69
CA ASP A 2 1.37 -11.68 -14.36
C ASP A 2 0.85 -12.17 -13.00
N TRP A 3 1.30 -11.52 -11.93
CA TRP A 3 0.85 -11.84 -10.58
C TRP A 3 -0.60 -11.40 -10.41
N LYS A 4 -1.43 -12.29 -9.89
CA LYS A 4 -2.78 -11.97 -9.45
C LYS A 4 -2.70 -11.30 -8.09
N VAL A 5 -3.12 -10.05 -8.01
CA VAL A 5 -3.20 -9.28 -6.76
C VAL A 5 -4.67 -9.01 -6.47
N GLU A 6 -5.16 -9.55 -5.36
CA GLU A 6 -6.54 -9.36 -4.90
C GLU A 6 -6.56 -8.48 -3.65
N ILE A 7 -7.43 -7.47 -3.63
CA ILE A 7 -7.66 -6.65 -2.43
C ILE A 7 -8.68 -7.36 -1.58
N LYS A 8 -8.27 -7.86 -0.41
CA LYS A 8 -9.18 -8.50 0.54
C LYS A 8 -9.97 -7.47 1.32
N LYS A 9 -9.32 -6.37 1.70
CA LYS A 9 -9.95 -5.26 2.40
C LYS A 9 -9.17 -3.98 2.20
N PHE A 10 -9.90 -2.87 2.02
CA PHE A 10 -9.36 -1.53 2.05
C PHE A 10 -9.97 -0.78 3.25
N TYR A 11 -9.13 -0.11 4.02
CA TYR A 11 -9.52 0.68 5.19
C TYR A 11 -9.31 2.15 4.82
N PRO A 12 -10.35 2.83 4.28
CA PRO A 12 -10.21 4.19 3.81
C PRO A 12 -10.16 5.17 4.98
N PHE A 13 -9.14 6.02 5.01
CA PHE A 13 -9.06 7.19 5.87
C PHE A 13 -7.96 8.11 5.34
N MET A 14 -8.16 9.42 5.49
CA MET A 14 -7.17 10.40 5.05
C MET A 14 -6.41 10.96 6.25
N LEU A 15 -5.09 10.84 6.22
CA LEU A 15 -4.19 11.48 7.18
C LEU A 15 -3.15 12.29 6.43
N LYS A 16 -3.16 13.62 6.64
CA LYS A 16 -2.15 14.51 6.08
C LYS A 16 -0.84 14.34 6.84
N LEU A 17 0.22 14.02 6.12
CA LEU A 17 1.62 13.99 6.56
C LEU A 17 2.35 15.20 5.95
N LYS A 18 3.60 15.41 6.35
CA LYS A 18 4.39 16.59 5.95
C LYS A 18 4.42 16.82 4.43
N ASN A 19 4.67 15.76 3.64
CA ASN A 19 4.83 15.83 2.17
C ASN A 19 3.94 14.83 1.42
N ALA A 20 2.94 14.26 2.11
CA ALA A 20 2.10 13.21 1.57
C ALA A 20 0.77 13.13 2.32
N THR A 21 -0.23 12.48 1.74
CA THR A 21 -1.47 12.10 2.38
C THR A 21 -1.54 10.58 2.38
N LEU A 22 -1.68 9.97 3.55
CA LEU A 22 -2.05 8.57 3.68
C LEU A 22 -3.53 8.45 3.34
N LEU A 23 -3.86 7.62 2.35
CA LEU A 23 -5.23 7.44 1.83
C LEU A 23 -5.96 6.25 2.45
N GLY A 24 -5.21 5.36 3.09
CA GLY A 24 -5.75 4.20 3.77
C GLY A 24 -4.75 3.06 3.85
N TYR A 25 -5.22 1.97 4.44
CA TYR A 25 -4.51 0.69 4.48
C TYR A 25 -5.21 -0.33 3.60
N ALA A 26 -4.45 -1.32 3.11
CA ALA A 26 -4.95 -2.42 2.32
C ALA A 26 -4.37 -3.75 2.76
N ASP A 27 -5.23 -4.76 2.78
CA ASP A 27 -4.86 -6.16 2.89
C ASP A 27 -4.96 -6.79 1.50
N VAL A 28 -3.86 -7.37 1.01
CA VAL A 28 -3.77 -7.93 -0.34
C VAL A 28 -3.34 -9.38 -0.32
N VAL A 29 -3.91 -10.19 -1.21
CA VAL A 29 -3.48 -11.56 -1.47
C VAL A 29 -2.78 -11.62 -2.83
N ILE A 30 -1.61 -12.25 -2.87
CA ILE A 30 -0.80 -12.40 -4.08
C ILE A 30 -0.81 -13.88 -4.47
N ASP A 31 -1.27 -14.17 -5.69
CA ASP A 31 -1.35 -15.51 -6.31
C ASP A 31 -2.03 -16.59 -5.45
N ASN A 32 -2.87 -16.20 -4.49
CA ASN A 32 -3.42 -17.11 -3.48
C ASN A 32 -2.33 -17.85 -2.66
N LEU A 33 -1.13 -17.26 -2.57
CA LEU A 33 0.02 -17.82 -1.86
C LEU A 33 0.31 -17.09 -0.55
N ILE A 34 0.16 -15.77 -0.54
CA ILE A 34 0.51 -14.93 0.61
C ILE A 34 -0.48 -13.78 0.77
N GLU A 35 -0.94 -13.55 1.99
CA GLU A 35 -1.67 -12.35 2.39
C GLU A 35 -0.70 -11.37 3.07
N ILE A 36 -0.65 -10.13 2.59
CA ILE A 36 0.12 -9.05 3.21
C ILE A 36 -0.89 -8.02 3.73
N ARG A 37 -0.91 -7.83 5.05
CA ARG A 37 -1.85 -6.96 5.74
C ARG A 37 -1.26 -5.61 6.13
N GLY A 38 -2.03 -4.55 6.00
CA GLY A 38 -1.62 -3.21 6.42
C GLY A 38 -0.65 -2.51 5.47
N ILE A 39 -0.72 -2.79 4.16
CA ILE A 39 -0.01 -2.00 3.15
C ILE A 39 -0.60 -0.60 3.13
N LYS A 40 0.23 0.43 3.20
CA LYS A 40 -0.20 1.84 3.19
C LYS A 40 -0.22 2.36 1.76
N LEU A 41 -1.32 3.01 1.34
CA LEU A 41 -1.40 3.76 0.08
C LEU A 41 -1.26 5.25 0.38
N LEU A 42 -0.29 5.91 -0.26
CA LEU A 42 0.00 7.32 -0.03
C LEU A 42 0.06 8.11 -1.33
N LYS A 43 -0.43 9.35 -1.28
CA LYS A 43 -0.31 10.37 -2.31
C LYS A 43 0.72 11.40 -1.90
N LYS A 44 1.74 11.68 -2.71
CA LYS A 44 2.59 12.86 -2.52
C LYS A 44 1.88 14.13 -2.96
N ASP A 45 2.33 15.29 -2.48
CA ASP A 45 1.73 16.58 -2.87
C ASP A 45 1.80 16.86 -4.38
N ASN A 46 2.78 16.26 -5.09
CA ASN A 46 2.91 16.33 -6.54
C ASN A 46 1.96 15.36 -7.30
N GLY A 47 1.04 14.70 -6.61
CA GLY A 47 0.09 13.74 -7.17
C GLY A 47 0.63 12.33 -7.38
N SER A 48 1.92 12.05 -7.16
CA SER A 48 2.44 10.69 -7.30
C SER A 48 1.96 9.77 -6.18
N VAL A 49 1.49 8.58 -6.55
CA VAL A 49 0.97 7.58 -5.61
C VAL A 49 2.01 6.49 -5.37
N PHE A 50 2.25 6.15 -4.11
CA PHE A 50 3.21 5.13 -3.69
C PHE A 50 2.67 4.28 -2.54
N ILE A 51 3.32 3.12 -2.33
CA ILE A 51 3.00 2.22 -1.22
C ILE A 51 4.15 2.10 -0.23
N LEU A 52 3.80 1.99 1.04
CA LEU A 52 4.72 1.52 2.08
C LEU A 52 4.27 0.13 2.57
N PRO A 53 5.19 -0.84 2.66
CA PRO A 53 4.89 -2.12 3.29
C PRO A 53 4.49 -1.96 4.77
N PRO A 54 3.91 -3.02 5.37
CA PRO A 54 3.61 -3.05 6.79
C PRO A 54 4.89 -2.86 7.61
N SER A 55 4.81 -2.02 8.63
CA SER A 55 5.93 -1.74 9.53
C SER A 55 5.51 -1.78 10.99
N VAL A 56 6.44 -2.14 11.86
CA VAL A 56 6.25 -2.16 13.30
C VAL A 56 7.19 -1.18 13.97
N GLN A 57 6.73 -0.56 15.05
CA GLN A 57 7.57 0.26 15.89
C GLN A 57 8.44 -0.63 16.77
N THR A 58 9.74 -0.42 16.71
CA THR A 58 10.73 -1.06 17.57
C THR A 58 10.73 -0.41 18.95
N LYS A 59 11.30 -1.09 19.95
CA LYS A 59 11.42 -0.55 21.32
C LYS A 59 12.14 0.81 21.38
N GLY A 60 13.02 1.09 20.44
CA GLY A 60 13.73 2.37 20.33
C GLY A 60 12.95 3.48 19.61
N GLY A 61 11.66 3.26 19.29
CA GLY A 61 10.79 4.25 18.64
C GLY A 61 10.88 4.29 17.12
N ASN A 62 11.89 3.66 16.51
CA ASN A 62 12.07 3.55 15.06
C ASN A 62 11.09 2.55 14.44
N PHE A 63 10.70 2.74 13.18
CA PHE A 63 9.88 1.79 12.44
C PHE A 63 10.72 0.91 11.52
N THR A 64 10.44 -0.39 11.51
CA THR A 64 11.06 -1.37 10.62
C THR A 64 10.00 -2.06 9.77
N GLU A 65 10.26 -2.20 8.47
CA GLU A 65 9.42 -2.99 7.56
C GLU A 65 9.39 -4.45 7.99
N VAL A 66 8.20 -5.03 8.09
CA VAL A 66 8.02 -6.46 8.38
C VAL A 66 8.01 -7.28 7.09
N VAL A 67 7.62 -6.66 5.99
CA VAL A 67 7.60 -7.27 4.66
C VAL A 67 8.40 -6.41 3.69
N LYS A 68 9.29 -7.04 2.93
CA LYS A 68 10.07 -6.40 1.88
C LYS A 68 9.76 -7.05 0.55
N PHE A 69 9.33 -6.24 -0.43
CA PHE A 69 9.19 -6.70 -1.80
C PHE A 69 10.57 -6.81 -2.46
N VAL A 70 11.06 -8.04 -2.66
CA VAL A 70 12.31 -8.29 -3.39
C VAL A 70 12.12 -8.03 -4.88
N ASN A 71 10.96 -8.38 -5.44
CA ASN A 71 10.63 -8.13 -6.83
C ASN A 71 9.94 -6.77 -7.00
N LEU A 72 10.65 -5.81 -7.62
CA LEU A 72 10.13 -4.46 -7.83
C LEU A 72 8.93 -4.42 -8.78
N LYS A 73 8.81 -5.36 -9.73
CA LYS A 73 7.65 -5.44 -10.63
C LYS A 73 6.40 -5.88 -9.88
N LEU A 74 6.53 -6.80 -8.91
CA LEU A 74 5.43 -7.17 -8.04
C LEU A 74 5.01 -5.99 -7.15
N ARG A 75 5.97 -5.27 -6.55
CA ARG A 75 5.69 -4.06 -5.78
C ARG A 75 4.89 -3.04 -6.60
N GLU A 76 5.30 -2.83 -7.84
CA GLU A 76 4.63 -1.92 -8.77
C GLU A 76 3.23 -2.41 -9.16
N LYS A 77 3.04 -3.72 -9.38
CA LYS A 77 1.71 -4.32 -9.60
C LYS A 77 0.79 -4.04 -8.41
N VAL A 78 1.23 -4.29 -7.18
CA VAL A 78 0.45 -3.99 -5.97
C VAL A 78 0.11 -2.50 -5.89
N ARG A 79 1.07 -1.61 -6.13
CA ARG A 79 0.85 -0.15 -6.14
C ARG A 79 -0.22 0.26 -7.16
N LYS A 80 -0.14 -0.25 -8.39
CA LYS A 80 -1.13 0.03 -9.45
C LYS A 80 -2.51 -0.48 -9.08
N THR A 81 -2.63 -1.73 -8.64
CA THR A 81 -3.90 -2.34 -8.22
C THR A 81 -4.56 -1.54 -7.09
N LEU A 82 -3.80 -1.10 -6.09
CA LEU A 82 -4.35 -0.27 -5.01
C LEU A 82 -4.75 1.14 -5.49
N SER A 83 -3.95 1.74 -6.38
CA SER A 83 -4.25 3.05 -6.95
C SER A 83 -5.51 3.03 -7.81
N GLU A 84 -5.69 2.00 -8.64
CA GLU A 84 -6.88 1.80 -9.48
C GLU A 84 -8.12 1.59 -8.61
N TYR A 85 -8.03 0.68 -7.63
CA TYR A 85 -9.12 0.45 -6.68
C TYR A 85 -9.52 1.73 -5.94
N TYR A 86 -8.55 2.50 -5.46
CA TYR A 86 -8.86 3.76 -4.77
C TYR A 86 -9.57 4.74 -5.71
N LYS A 87 -9.09 4.86 -6.96
CA LYS A 87 -9.68 5.70 -7.98
C LYS A 87 -11.15 5.37 -8.24
N GLU A 88 -11.46 4.09 -8.35
CA GLU A 88 -12.82 3.60 -8.63
C GLU A 88 -13.79 3.77 -7.47
N ASN A 89 -13.31 3.69 -6.22
CA ASN A 89 -14.18 3.63 -5.04
C ASN A 89 -14.22 4.95 -4.23
N TYR A 90 -13.19 5.80 -4.33
CA TYR A 90 -13.03 6.99 -3.49
C TYR A 90 -12.59 8.25 -4.24
N GLY A 91 -12.42 8.18 -5.57
CA GLY A 91 -11.97 9.30 -6.40
C GLY A 91 -10.44 9.35 -6.56
N ASN A 92 -9.91 10.44 -7.12
CA ASN A 92 -8.53 10.46 -7.59
C ASN A 92 -7.50 10.30 -6.43
N PRO A 93 -6.71 9.21 -6.41
CA PRO A 93 -5.67 9.01 -5.42
C PRO A 93 -4.55 10.04 -5.55
#